data_AF-A0A3D1V6E1-F1
#
_entry.id   AF-A0A3D1V6E1-F1
#
_cell.length_a   1.000
_cell.length_b   1.000
_cell.length_c   1.000
_cell.angle_alpha   90.00
_cell.angle_beta   90.00
_cell.angle_gamma   90.00
#
_symmetry.space_group_name_H-M   'P 1'
#
loop_
_entity.id
_entity.type
_entity.pdbx_description
1 polymer ?
#
loop_
_entity_poly.entity_id
_entity_poly.type
_entity_poly.pdbx_seq_one_letter_code
_entity_poly.pdbx_strand_id
1 'polypeptide(L)'
;MVSSTFAVSLRPNKATDDSVCDLAHDTNLYLGSKTLVPSVASKRDQVDAFFRLAATFVASKCRNGQTLILQGATASSIDVQSLTEVANSACAVASVVRTEVKLPLGDVTQPGFELRCTVLKHDELVVKLNDLERSDPMESLKARLAAAAQQADRGPSKTDTNSQAKKDCDKM
;
A
#
# COMPACT_ATOMS: atom_id res chain seq x y z
N MET A 1 -36.80 -2.85 -5.43
CA MET A 1 -35.59 -3.20 -6.19
C MET A 1 -34.65 -3.91 -5.22
N VAL A 2 -34.43 -5.21 -5.39
CA VAL A 2 -33.42 -5.93 -4.60
C VAL A 2 -32.08 -5.49 -5.15
N SER A 3 -31.35 -4.64 -4.40
CA SER A 3 -29.98 -4.30 -4.74
C SER A 3 -29.19 -5.59 -4.59
N SER A 4 -28.79 -6.21 -5.71
CA SER A 4 -27.93 -7.39 -5.68
C SER A 4 -26.65 -6.98 -4.96
N THR A 5 -26.49 -7.47 -3.75
CA THR A 5 -25.39 -7.10 -2.90
C THR A 5 -24.21 -8.02 -3.24
N PHE A 6 -23.28 -7.47 -4.01
CA PHE A 6 -22.12 -8.21 -4.48
C PHE A 6 -21.06 -8.31 -3.37
N ALA A 7 -20.51 -9.51 -3.22
CA ALA A 7 -19.27 -9.82 -2.53
C ALA A 7 -18.19 -8.74 -2.80
N VAL A 8 -17.65 -8.09 -1.76
CA VAL A 8 -16.55 -7.13 -1.94
C VAL A 8 -15.23 -7.77 -1.53
N SER A 9 -14.38 -8.04 -2.52
CA SER A 9 -12.99 -8.44 -2.28
C SER A 9 -12.03 -7.78 -3.25
N LEU A 10 -10.84 -7.44 -2.75
CA LEU A 10 -9.73 -6.93 -3.54
C LEU A 10 -9.23 -7.93 -4.58
N ARG A 11 -9.34 -9.23 -4.27
CA ARG A 11 -8.93 -10.31 -5.16
C ARG A 11 -10.11 -10.75 -6.02
N PRO A 12 -9.90 -10.94 -7.34
CA PRO A 12 -10.92 -11.53 -8.18
C PRO A 12 -11.22 -12.95 -7.69
N ASN A 13 -12.47 -13.37 -7.83
CA ASN A 13 -12.95 -14.73 -7.52
C ASN A 13 -12.82 -15.16 -6.05
N LYS A 14 -12.55 -14.24 -5.13
CA LYS A 14 -12.71 -14.51 -3.70
C LYS A 14 -14.16 -14.27 -3.33
N ALA A 15 -14.89 -15.35 -3.05
CA ALA A 15 -16.27 -15.26 -2.58
C ALA A 15 -16.29 -14.66 -1.17
N THR A 16 -16.92 -13.50 -1.05
CA THR A 16 -17.33 -12.90 0.22
C THR A 16 -18.85 -12.70 0.19
N ASP A 17 -19.47 -12.40 1.32
CA ASP A 17 -20.81 -11.85 1.31
C ASP A 17 -20.76 -10.31 1.28
N ASP A 18 -21.93 -9.70 1.31
CA ASP A 18 -22.08 -8.25 1.26
C ASP A 18 -21.81 -7.54 2.58
N SER A 19 -21.62 -8.29 3.67
CA SER A 19 -21.25 -7.75 4.97
C SER A 19 -19.74 -7.53 5.09
N VAL A 20 -18.93 -7.98 4.13
CA VAL A 20 -17.47 -7.93 4.21
C VAL A 20 -16.85 -7.10 3.07
N CYS A 21 -15.89 -6.25 3.44
CA CYS A 21 -14.96 -5.53 2.57
C CYS A 21 -13.56 -6.13 2.74
N ASP A 22 -13.24 -7.16 1.94
CA ASP A 22 -12.05 -7.99 2.18
C ASP A 22 -10.87 -7.62 1.26
N LEU A 23 -9.85 -6.97 1.81
CA LEU A 23 -8.60 -6.65 1.11
C LEU A 23 -7.48 -7.66 1.40
N ALA A 24 -7.75 -8.70 2.18
CA ALA A 24 -6.81 -9.75 2.55
C ALA A 24 -6.75 -10.89 1.52
N HIS A 25 -5.71 -11.73 1.55
CA HIS A 25 -4.45 -11.59 2.31
C HIS A 25 -3.48 -10.59 1.69
N ASP A 26 -2.42 -10.22 2.42
CA ASP A 26 -1.28 -9.42 1.95
C ASP A 26 -1.66 -8.29 0.97
N THR A 27 -2.31 -7.27 1.54
CA THR A 27 -3.00 -6.19 0.82
C THR A 27 -2.02 -5.39 -0.03
N ASN A 28 -0.92 -4.92 0.56
CA ASN A 28 0.05 -4.10 -0.15
C ASN A 28 0.84 -4.90 -1.18
N LEU A 29 1.21 -6.15 -0.91
CA LEU A 29 1.88 -6.99 -1.90
C LEU A 29 1.05 -7.12 -3.18
N TYR A 30 -0.27 -7.33 -3.03
CA TYR A 30 -1.16 -7.44 -4.17
C TYR A 30 -1.35 -6.12 -4.91
N LEU A 31 -1.60 -5.02 -4.19
CA LEU A 31 -1.72 -3.69 -4.79
C LEU A 31 -0.43 -3.29 -5.52
N GLY A 32 0.72 -3.58 -4.92
CA GLY A 32 2.05 -3.34 -5.48
C GLY A 32 2.27 -4.11 -6.78
N SER A 33 1.76 -5.35 -6.88
CA SER A 33 1.82 -6.14 -8.12
C SER A 33 0.97 -5.58 -9.27
N LYS A 34 0.00 -4.70 -8.98
CA LYS A 34 -0.93 -4.14 -9.98
C LYS A 34 -0.53 -2.76 -10.47
N THR A 35 -0.03 -1.91 -9.57
CA THR A 35 0.27 -0.50 -9.88
C THR A 35 1.76 -0.16 -9.86
N LEU A 36 2.63 -1.15 -9.54
CA LEU A 36 4.09 -1.00 -9.44
C LEU A 36 4.49 0.18 -8.52
N VAL A 37 4.60 -0.09 -7.23
CA VAL A 37 5.20 0.83 -6.25
C VAL A 37 6.68 0.42 -6.06
N PRO A 38 7.66 1.21 -6.51
CA PRO A 38 9.07 0.84 -6.42
C PRO A 38 9.55 0.78 -4.97
N SER A 39 10.24 -0.30 -4.60
CA SER A 39 10.83 -0.48 -3.27
C SER A 39 11.93 0.56 -2.95
N VAL A 40 12.56 1.11 -3.99
CA VAL A 40 13.60 2.15 -3.91
C VAL A 40 13.04 3.55 -3.68
N ALA A 41 11.73 3.75 -3.82
CA ALA A 41 11.10 5.04 -3.57
C ALA A 41 11.19 5.43 -2.10
N SER A 42 11.02 6.71 -1.79
CA SER A 42 11.01 7.16 -0.40
C SER A 42 9.91 6.43 0.39
N LYS A 43 10.17 6.09 1.65
CA LYS A 43 9.16 5.43 2.51
C LYS A 43 7.86 6.24 2.56
N ARG A 44 7.96 7.57 2.58
CA ARG A 44 6.82 8.48 2.56
C ARG A 44 5.96 8.29 1.31
N ASP A 45 6.58 8.26 0.13
CA ASP A 45 5.85 8.07 -1.13
C ASP A 45 5.29 6.64 -1.25
N GLN A 46 5.99 5.62 -0.73
CA GLN A 46 5.48 4.25 -0.67
C GLN A 46 4.24 4.15 0.22
N VAL A 47 4.28 4.72 1.44
CA VAL A 47 3.14 4.73 2.36
C VAL A 47 1.95 5.47 1.76
N ASP A 48 2.17 6.65 1.16
CA ASP A 48 1.11 7.43 0.50
C ASP A 48 0.50 6.65 -0.68
N ALA A 49 1.33 6.01 -1.51
CA ALA A 49 0.86 5.21 -2.63
C ALA A 49 -0.03 4.05 -2.16
N PHE A 50 0.44 3.26 -1.19
CA PHE A 50 -0.34 2.12 -0.68
C PHE A 50 -1.60 2.56 0.06
N PHE A 51 -1.54 3.64 0.85
CA PHE A 51 -2.72 4.23 1.46
C PHE A 51 -3.75 4.58 0.40
N ARG A 52 -3.39 5.37 -0.62
CA ARG A 52 -4.33 5.80 -1.66
C ARG A 52 -4.89 4.63 -2.46
N LEU A 53 -4.06 3.65 -2.84
CA LEU A 53 -4.53 2.47 -3.58
C LEU A 53 -5.56 1.66 -2.79
N ALA A 54 -5.28 1.36 -1.52
CA ALA A 54 -6.20 0.63 -0.66
C ALA A 54 -7.45 1.46 -0.33
N ALA A 55 -7.29 2.74 0.02
CA ALA A 55 -8.39 3.64 0.35
C ALA A 55 -9.32 3.88 -0.85
N THR A 56 -8.79 4.03 -2.07
CA THR A 56 -9.62 4.14 -3.28
C THR A 56 -10.43 2.88 -3.52
N PHE A 57 -9.88 1.69 -3.25
CA PHE A 57 -10.65 0.46 -3.30
C PHE A 57 -11.81 0.48 -2.30
N VAL A 58 -11.53 0.81 -1.03
CA VAL A 58 -12.56 0.90 0.02
C VAL A 58 -13.64 1.93 -0.35
N ALA A 59 -13.23 3.12 -0.78
CA ALA A 59 -14.14 4.19 -1.17
C ALA A 59 -15.03 3.82 -2.37
N SER A 60 -14.51 3.07 -3.34
CA SER A 60 -15.24 2.75 -4.57
C SER A 60 -16.05 1.46 -4.53
N LYS A 61 -15.68 0.50 -3.66
CA LYS A 61 -16.27 -0.84 -3.63
C LYS A 61 -16.96 -1.18 -2.32
N CYS A 62 -16.54 -0.58 -1.22
CA CYS A 62 -17.08 -0.89 0.11
C CYS A 62 -18.13 0.14 0.54
N ARG A 63 -18.85 -0.16 1.63
CA ARG A 63 -19.94 0.66 2.18
C ARG A 63 -19.87 0.67 3.71
N ASN A 64 -20.49 1.67 4.32
CA ASN A 64 -20.70 1.71 5.77
C ASN A 64 -21.43 0.45 6.26
N GLY A 65 -21.03 -0.04 7.44
CA GLY A 65 -21.57 -1.25 8.05
C GLY A 65 -20.83 -2.54 7.66
N GLN A 66 -20.01 -2.53 6.60
CA GLN A 66 -19.21 -3.70 6.23
C GLN A 66 -18.02 -3.90 7.16
N THR A 67 -17.60 -5.15 7.37
CA THR A 67 -16.36 -5.51 8.04
C THR A 67 -15.20 -5.34 7.07
N LEU A 68 -14.35 -4.36 7.31
CA LEU A 68 -13.08 -4.16 6.63
C LEU A 68 -12.03 -5.13 7.16
N ILE A 69 -11.37 -5.86 6.26
CA ILE A 69 -10.26 -6.76 6.58
C ILE A 69 -9.03 -6.33 5.78
N LEU A 70 -7.94 -5.99 6.47
CA LEU A 70 -6.64 -5.64 5.87
C LEU A 70 -5.59 -6.58 6.43
N GLN A 71 -4.62 -7.00 5.62
CA GLN A 71 -3.50 -7.82 6.07
C GLN A 71 -2.18 -7.32 5.50
N GLY A 72 -1.12 -7.34 6.31
CA GLY A 72 0.22 -6.92 5.88
C GLY A 72 1.33 -7.58 6.69
N ALA A 73 2.57 -7.47 6.22
CA ALA A 73 3.72 -8.08 6.87
C ALA A 73 4.16 -7.27 8.10
N THR A 74 4.34 -7.92 9.25
CA THR A 74 4.74 -7.24 10.50
C THR A 74 6.14 -6.63 10.41
N ALA A 75 7.02 -7.22 9.60
CA ALA A 75 8.35 -6.69 9.32
C ALA A 75 8.36 -5.48 8.36
N SER A 76 7.26 -5.23 7.64
CA SER A 76 7.14 -4.10 6.70
C SER A 76 6.60 -2.87 7.42
N SER A 77 7.46 -1.90 7.70
CA SER A 77 7.01 -0.62 8.28
C SER A 77 6.11 0.19 7.33
N ILE A 78 6.14 -0.10 6.03
CA ILE A 78 5.24 0.49 5.04
C ILE A 78 3.84 -0.10 5.20
N ASP A 79 3.73 -1.43 5.35
CA ASP A 79 2.44 -2.09 5.58
C ASP A 79 1.81 -1.65 6.88
N VAL A 80 2.58 -1.65 7.96
CA VAL A 80 2.10 -1.22 9.28
C VAL A 80 1.54 0.20 9.20
N GLN A 81 2.25 1.15 8.57
CA GLN A 81 1.82 2.54 8.51
C GLN A 81 0.63 2.74 7.58
N SER A 82 0.74 2.31 6.32
CA SER A 82 -0.31 2.53 5.32
C SER A 82 -1.62 1.82 5.66
N LEU A 83 -1.60 0.56 6.10
CA LEU A 83 -2.82 -0.18 6.41
C LEU A 83 -3.48 0.29 7.70
N THR A 84 -2.69 0.70 8.71
CA THR A 84 -3.25 1.35 9.91
C THR A 84 -3.91 2.67 9.55
N GLU A 85 -3.33 3.44 8.62
CA GLU A 85 -3.94 4.69 8.17
C GLU A 85 -5.25 4.45 7.40
N VAL A 86 -5.33 3.43 6.55
CA VAL A 86 -6.58 3.02 5.89
C VAL A 86 -7.64 2.67 6.94
N ALA A 87 -7.31 1.81 7.90
CA ALA A 87 -8.24 1.41 8.97
C ALA A 87 -8.74 2.63 9.77
N ASN A 88 -7.83 3.52 10.19
CA ASN A 88 -8.18 4.71 10.97
C ASN A 88 -9.01 5.74 10.19
N SER A 89 -8.83 5.77 8.85
CA SER A 89 -9.57 6.67 7.97
C SER A 89 -10.95 6.12 7.60
N ALA A 90 -11.14 4.79 7.62
CA ALA A 90 -12.41 4.14 7.27
C ALA A 90 -13.26 3.74 8.50
N CYS A 91 -12.65 3.58 9.66
CA CYS A 91 -13.27 3.04 10.88
C CYS A 91 -13.11 3.98 12.08
N ALA A 92 -13.85 3.70 13.16
CA ALA A 92 -13.57 4.29 14.46
C ALA A 92 -12.25 3.70 15.00
N VAL A 93 -11.28 4.54 15.37
CA VAL A 93 -9.93 4.09 15.77
C VAL A 93 -9.99 3.10 16.94
N ALA A 94 -10.87 3.34 17.91
CA ALA A 94 -11.04 2.47 19.07
C ALA A 94 -11.63 1.09 18.74
N SER A 95 -12.24 0.89 17.57
CA SER A 95 -12.80 -0.39 17.14
C SER A 95 -11.88 -1.17 16.20
N VAL A 96 -10.69 -0.65 15.88
CA VAL A 96 -9.70 -1.36 15.05
C VAL A 96 -9.05 -2.46 15.88
N VAL A 97 -9.38 -3.71 15.56
CA VAL A 97 -8.76 -4.88 16.18
C VAL A 97 -7.58 -5.32 15.33
N ARG A 98 -6.42 -5.46 15.97
CA ARG A 98 -5.21 -6.03 15.36
C ARG A 98 -4.97 -7.44 15.90
N THR A 99 -4.76 -8.40 15.00
CA THR A 99 -4.40 -9.79 15.33
C THR A 99 -3.13 -10.18 14.58
N GLU A 100 -2.20 -10.87 15.22
CA GLU A 100 -1.03 -11.41 14.53
C GLU A 100 -1.43 -12.70 13.78
N VAL A 101 -0.94 -12.84 12.55
CA VAL A 101 -1.27 -13.93 11.62
C VAL A 101 0.00 -14.45 10.94
N LYS A 102 -0.11 -15.58 10.24
CA LYS A 102 0.95 -16.09 9.35
C LYS A 102 0.54 -15.82 7.90
N LEU A 103 1.38 -15.12 7.16
CA LEU A 103 1.16 -14.83 5.75
C LEU A 103 1.94 -15.83 4.89
N PRO A 104 1.31 -16.46 3.88
CA PRO A 104 2.02 -17.31 2.93
C PRO A 104 2.83 -16.44 1.95
N LEU A 105 4.08 -16.81 1.70
CA LEU A 105 4.96 -16.21 0.72
C LEU A 105 5.67 -17.33 -0.05
N GLY A 106 5.05 -17.80 -1.13
CA GLY A 106 5.50 -19.03 -1.80
C GLY A 106 5.39 -20.24 -0.85
N ASP A 107 6.47 -21.00 -0.72
CA ASP A 107 6.54 -22.19 0.14
C ASP A 107 6.84 -21.88 1.62
N VAL A 108 7.07 -20.61 1.97
CA VAL A 108 7.37 -20.19 3.34
C VAL A 108 6.24 -19.36 3.94
N THR A 109 6.17 -19.33 5.28
CA THR A 109 5.27 -18.44 6.01
C THR A 109 6.06 -17.35 6.72
N GLN A 110 5.59 -16.11 6.64
CA GLN A 110 6.17 -14.98 7.36
C GLN A 110 5.19 -14.43 8.42
N PRO A 111 5.69 -13.82 9.52
CA PRO A 111 4.85 -13.10 10.46
C PRO A 111 4.13 -11.92 9.81
N GLY A 112 2.82 -11.82 10.03
CA GLY A 112 2.01 -10.72 9.56
C GLY A 112 0.98 -10.30 10.60
N PHE A 113 0.19 -9.29 10.24
CA PHE A 113 -0.91 -8.80 11.04
C PHE A 113 -2.18 -8.69 10.18
N GLU A 114 -3.32 -8.78 10.85
CA GLU A 114 -4.63 -8.51 10.31
C GLU A 114 -5.27 -7.36 11.10
N LEU A 115 -5.82 -6.38 10.38
CA LEU A 115 -6.69 -5.35 10.95
C LEU A 115 -8.13 -5.66 10.57
N ARG A 116 -9.03 -5.65 11.56
CA ARG A 116 -10.47 -5.81 11.39
C ARG A 116 -11.23 -4.68 12.07
N CYS A 117 -12.17 -4.08 11.35
CA CYS A 117 -13.08 -3.08 11.89
C CYS A 117 -14.33 -2.94 11.03
N THR A 118 -15.40 -2.39 11.59
CA THR A 118 -16.58 -1.98 10.82
C THR A 118 -16.32 -0.64 10.17
N VAL A 119 -16.56 -0.53 8.85
CA VAL A 119 -16.51 0.73 8.12
C VAL A 119 -17.62 1.65 8.63
N LEU A 120 -17.23 2.80 9.17
CA LEU A 120 -18.15 3.80 9.72
C LEU A 120 -17.92 5.20 9.12
N LYS A 121 -16.76 5.41 8.48
CA LYS A 121 -16.29 6.70 8.00
C LYS A 121 -16.10 6.69 6.48
N HIS A 122 -16.96 5.99 5.74
CA HIS A 122 -16.82 5.89 4.28
C HIS A 122 -16.82 7.26 3.60
N ASP A 123 -17.75 8.15 3.95
CA ASP A 123 -17.82 9.49 3.38
C ASP A 123 -16.60 10.36 3.75
N GLU A 124 -16.12 10.26 5.00
CA GLU A 124 -14.89 10.97 5.43
C GLU A 124 -13.66 10.48 4.65
N LEU A 125 -13.57 9.16 4.38
CA LEU A 125 -12.51 8.59 3.56
C LEU A 125 -12.54 9.13 2.13
N VAL A 126 -13.73 9.26 1.53
CA VAL A 126 -13.92 9.87 0.20
C VAL A 126 -13.47 11.32 0.20
N VAL A 127 -13.86 12.10 1.22
CA VAL A 127 -13.42 13.50 1.36
C VAL A 127 -11.89 13.58 1.49
N LYS A 128 -11.29 12.75 2.35
CA LYS A 128 -9.83 12.70 2.53
C LYS A 128 -9.10 12.38 1.22
N LEU A 129 -9.59 11.43 0.43
CA LEU A 129 -9.01 11.14 -0.89
C LEU A 129 -9.12 12.32 -1.84
N ASN A 130 -10.24 13.04 -1.84
CA ASN A 130 -10.42 14.24 -2.67
C ASN A 130 -9.54 15.42 -2.21
N ASP A 131 -9.27 15.55 -0.91
CA ASP A 131 -8.34 16.55 -0.37
C ASP A 131 -6.89 16.21 -0.76
N LEU A 132 -6.51 14.93 -0.69
CA LEU A 132 -5.21 14.46 -1.15
C LEU A 132 -5.02 14.68 -2.65
N GLU A 133 -6.03 14.37 -3.47
CA GLU A 133 -5.95 14.58 -4.92
C GLU A 133 -5.82 16.08 -5.27
N ARG A 134 -6.47 16.97 -4.50
CA ARG A 134 -6.33 18.42 -4.69
C ARG A 134 -4.98 18.97 -4.25
N SER A 135 -4.40 18.43 -3.18
CA SER A 135 -3.17 18.96 -2.56
C SER A 135 -1.89 18.37 -3.16
N ASP A 136 -1.89 17.07 -3.47
CA ASP A 136 -0.80 16.37 -4.12
C ASP A 136 -1.38 15.31 -5.06
N PRO A 137 -1.65 15.64 -6.33
CA PRO A 137 -2.32 14.74 -7.26
C PRO A 137 -1.63 13.37 -7.39
N MET A 138 -2.42 12.32 -7.65
CA MET A 138 -1.89 10.97 -7.86
C MET A 138 -0.82 10.93 -8.97
N GLU A 139 -0.97 11.73 -10.02
CA GLU A 139 0.02 11.80 -11.11
C GLU A 139 1.37 12.37 -10.63
N SER A 140 1.36 13.34 -9.71
CA SER A 140 2.57 13.87 -9.09
C SER A 140 3.27 12.80 -8.26
N LEU A 141 2.52 12.02 -7.49
CA LEU A 141 3.06 10.89 -6.72
C LEU A 141 3.67 9.83 -7.66
N LYS A 142 2.97 9.45 -8.73
CA LYS A 142 3.48 8.51 -9.75
C LYS A 142 4.78 9.02 -10.38
N ALA A 143 4.86 10.31 -10.71
CA ALA A 143 6.07 10.90 -11.27
C ALA A 143 7.26 10.77 -10.30
N ARG A 144 7.06 10.99 -8.99
CA ARG A 144 8.10 10.79 -7.97
C ARG A 144 8.52 9.32 -7.86
N LEU A 145 7.56 8.39 -7.86
CA LEU A 145 7.85 6.96 -7.85
C LEU A 145 8.66 6.54 -9.08
N ALA A 146 8.27 6.99 -10.27
CA ALA A 146 8.96 6.69 -11.51
C ALA A 146 10.39 7.27 -11.53
N ALA A 147 10.56 8.51 -11.05
CA ALA A 147 11.87 9.14 -10.93
C ALA A 147 12.80 8.35 -10.00
N ALA A 148 12.28 7.87 -8.86
CA ALA A 148 13.06 7.05 -7.93
C ALA A 148 13.50 5.71 -8.56
N ALA A 149 12.61 5.05 -9.31
CA ALA A 149 12.96 3.83 -10.04
C ALA A 149 14.08 4.08 -11.06
N GLN A 150 13.99 5.15 -11.85
CA GLN A 150 15.00 5.51 -12.85
C GLN A 150 16.36 5.86 -12.22
N GLN A 151 16.38 6.48 -11.05
CA GLN A 151 17.63 6.79 -10.34
C GLN A 151 18.31 5.53 -9.82
N ALA A 152 17.55 4.53 -9.35
CA ALA A 152 18.11 3.26 -8.94
C ALA A 152 18.75 2.48 -10.11
N ASP A 153 18.11 2.51 -11.28
CA ASP A 153 18.63 1.85 -12.49
C ASP A 153 19.90 2.49 -13.05
N ARG A 154 20.14 3.78 -12.77
CA ARG A 154 21.34 4.50 -13.23
C ARG A 154 22.60 4.12 -12.45
N GLY A 155 22.50 3.35 -11.36
CA GLY A 155 23.62 3.07 -10.47
C GLY A 155 24.20 4.34 -9.84
N PRO A 156 25.22 4.25 -8.98
CA PRO A 156 25.88 5.45 -8.46
C PRO A 156 26.47 6.25 -9.63
N SER A 157 25.96 7.47 -9.84
CA SER A 157 26.54 8.41 -10.80
C SER A 157 28.03 8.59 -10.48
N LYS A 158 28.88 8.15 -11.41
CA LYS A 158 30.28 8.57 -11.46
C LYS A 158 30.30 10.04 -11.84
N THR A 159 30.15 10.93 -10.87
CA THR A 159 30.45 12.35 -11.06
C THR A 159 31.73 12.68 -10.29
N ASP A 160 32.82 12.69 -11.05
CA ASP A 160 34.00 13.53 -10.93
C ASP A 160 34.67 13.68 -9.55
N THR A 161 35.45 12.66 -9.19
CA THR A 161 36.66 12.91 -8.39
C THR A 161 37.81 13.23 -9.35
N ASN A 162 37.81 14.45 -9.89
CA ASN A 162 39.04 15.03 -10.43
C ASN A 162 39.92 15.43 -9.25
N SER A 163 40.56 14.44 -8.64
CA SER A 163 41.58 14.61 -7.60
C SER A 163 42.60 13.50 -7.79
N GLN A 164 43.63 13.84 -8.57
CA GLN A 164 44.99 13.29 -8.56
C GLN A 164 45.17 11.88 -7.95
N ALA A 165 45.30 10.88 -8.82
CA ALA A 165 46.11 9.70 -8.52
C ALA A 165 46.66 9.10 -9.81
N LYS A 166 47.74 9.71 -10.30
CA LYS A 166 48.68 9.05 -11.21
C LYS A 166 49.38 7.97 -10.35
N LYS A 167 48.97 6.71 -10.47
CA LYS A 167 49.74 5.57 -9.98
C LYS A 167 49.93 4.60 -11.14
N ASP A 168 51.20 4.47 -11.51
CA ASP A 168 51.74 3.53 -12.48
C ASP A 168 51.25 2.11 -12.20
N CYS A 169 50.63 1.51 -13.22
CA CYS A 169 50.54 0.06 -13.36
C CYS A 169 51.17 -0.29 -14.71
N ASP A 170 52.49 -0.20 -14.76
CA ASP A 170 53.30 -0.86 -15.79
C ASP A 170 54.37 -1.72 -15.11
N LYS A 171 54.00 -2.98 -14.86
CA LYS A 171 54.92 -4.10 -14.74
C LYS A 171 54.17 -5.42 -14.72
N MET A 172 54.02 -6.02 -15.91
CA MET A 172 54.39 -7.42 -16.24
C MET A 172 53.87 -7.79 -17.62
#